data_AF-A0A8X6YE34-F1
#
_entry.id   AF-A0A8X6YE34-F1
#
_cell.length_a   1.000
_cell.length_b   1.000
_cell.length_c   1.000
_cell.angle_alpha   90.00
_cell.angle_beta   90.00
_cell.angle_gamma   90.00
#
_symmetry.space_group_name_H-M   'P 1'
#
loop_
_entity.id
_entity.type
_entity.pdbx_description
1 polymer ?
#
loop_
_entity_poly.entity_id
_entity_poly.type
_entity_poly.pdbx_seq_one_letter_code
_entity_poly.pdbx_strand_id
1 'polypeptide(L)'
;MSSICKRKQRERCAGTSSRRESSAELYLFDGKGNRYRVYKRMFLNSLCLGEWVIKKWIIHNDDDVPKNNMNDKPRRQVRRFFDSLPKLESHYCHKDSSKLYLEPLWTSKSQLYNAYKDDFCPREKDEP
;
A
#
# COMPACT_ATOMS: atom_id res chain seq x y z
N MET A 1 -6.65 56.14 -20.51
CA MET A 1 -5.97 55.10 -21.30
C MET A 1 -5.40 54.07 -20.32
N SER A 2 -5.82 52.81 -20.46
CA SER A 2 -5.73 51.75 -19.46
C SER A 2 -4.30 51.39 -19.04
N SER A 3 -4.05 51.37 -17.73
CA SER A 3 -2.82 50.88 -17.12
C SER A 3 -2.72 49.36 -17.26
N ILE A 4 -1.77 48.89 -18.05
CA ILE A 4 -1.45 47.48 -18.21
C ILE A 4 -0.74 47.01 -16.94
N CYS A 5 -1.44 46.28 -16.08
CA CYS A 5 -0.85 45.60 -14.94
C CYS A 5 0.00 44.42 -15.47
N LYS A 6 1.33 44.56 -15.48
CA LYS A 6 2.24 43.48 -15.85
C LYS A 6 2.10 42.34 -14.82
N ARG A 7 1.78 41.12 -15.28
CA ARG A 7 1.81 39.92 -14.43
C ARG A 7 3.21 39.77 -13.84
N LYS A 8 3.33 39.90 -12.51
CA LYS A 8 4.52 39.56 -11.74
C LYS A 8 4.86 38.09 -12.03
N GLN A 9 5.99 37.83 -12.69
CA GLN A 9 6.49 36.46 -12.80
C GLN A 9 6.76 35.95 -11.40
N ARG A 10 6.22 34.76 -11.07
CA ARG A 10 6.60 34.07 -9.84
C ARG A 10 8.04 33.60 -10.01
N GLU A 11 8.94 34.20 -9.26
CA GLU A 11 10.29 33.68 -9.07
C GLU A 11 10.17 32.27 -8.48
N ARG A 12 10.59 31.25 -9.23
CA ARG A 12 10.78 29.91 -8.68
C ARG A 12 12.09 29.94 -7.91
N CYS A 13 12.06 29.54 -6.63
CA CYS A 13 13.28 29.31 -5.88
C CYS A 13 14.19 28.36 -6.68
N ALA A 14 15.33 28.85 -7.14
CA ALA A 14 16.36 28.00 -7.71
C ALA A 14 16.92 27.11 -6.59
N GLY A 15 16.76 25.79 -6.73
CA GLY A 15 17.50 24.83 -5.89
C GLY A 15 16.70 24.07 -4.81
N THR A 16 15.37 23.98 -4.89
CA THR A 16 14.66 22.92 -4.16
C THR A 16 14.24 21.85 -5.15
N SER A 17 14.84 20.66 -5.06
CA SER A 17 14.38 19.51 -5.83
C SER A 17 12.89 19.36 -5.61
N SER A 18 12.12 19.39 -6.70
CA SER A 18 10.69 19.21 -6.55
C SER A 18 10.48 17.79 -6.02
N ARG A 19 9.62 17.60 -5.01
CA ARG A 19 9.17 16.28 -4.54
C ARG A 19 8.53 15.41 -5.66
N ARG A 20 8.44 15.92 -6.89
CA ARG A 20 7.90 15.30 -8.09
C ARG A 20 8.96 15.03 -9.17
N GLU A 21 10.25 15.19 -8.88
CA GLU A 21 11.33 15.07 -9.88
C GLU A 21 11.59 13.65 -10.38
N SER A 22 11.15 12.60 -9.68
CA SER A 22 11.29 11.22 -10.16
C SER A 22 10.16 10.84 -11.14
N SER A 23 10.18 11.44 -12.33
CA SER A 23 9.33 10.96 -13.43
C SER A 23 9.98 9.73 -14.07
N ALA A 24 9.35 8.57 -13.94
CA ALA A 24 9.83 7.35 -14.56
C ALA A 24 9.65 7.40 -16.08
N GLU A 25 10.71 7.08 -16.80
CA GLU A 25 10.66 6.89 -18.25
C GLU A 25 10.18 5.47 -18.57
N LEU A 26 9.16 5.36 -19.42
CA LEU A 26 8.55 4.08 -19.80
C LEU A 26 8.76 3.81 -21.28
N TYR A 27 9.01 2.53 -21.59
CA TYR A 27 9.33 2.07 -22.94
C TYR A 27 8.49 0.85 -23.32
N LEU A 28 8.03 0.78 -24.57
CA LEU A 28 7.43 -0.41 -25.18
C LEU A 28 8.39 -1.02 -26.21
N PHE A 29 8.37 -2.35 -26.35
CA PHE A 29 9.24 -3.09 -27.27
C PHE A 29 8.42 -3.74 -28.39
N ASP A 30 8.88 -3.64 -29.63
CA ASP A 30 8.19 -4.15 -30.84
C ASP A 30 8.64 -5.58 -31.24
N GLY A 31 9.22 -6.34 -30.30
CA GLY A 31 9.75 -7.70 -30.54
C GLY A 31 10.98 -7.79 -31.45
N LYS A 32 11.24 -6.78 -32.30
CA LYS A 32 12.40 -6.65 -33.19
C LYS A 32 13.59 -5.92 -32.56
N GLY A 33 13.56 -5.73 -31.23
CA GLY A 33 14.61 -5.02 -30.48
C GLY A 33 14.46 -3.50 -30.42
N ASN A 34 13.49 -2.91 -31.14
CA ASN A 34 13.22 -1.47 -31.06
C ASN A 34 12.46 -1.13 -29.78
N ARG A 35 12.86 -0.03 -29.12
CA ARG A 35 12.18 0.52 -27.94
C ARG A 35 11.57 1.89 -28.24
N TYR A 36 10.32 2.08 -27.83
CA TYR A 36 9.58 3.32 -28.03
C TYR A 36 9.26 3.95 -26.68
N ARG A 37 9.72 5.18 -26.46
CA ARG A 37 9.35 5.94 -25.25
C ARG A 37 7.87 6.31 -25.33
N VAL A 38 7.13 6.03 -24.27
CA VAL A 38 5.69 6.30 -24.19
C VAL A 38 5.36 7.11 -22.95
N TYR A 39 4.26 7.86 -23.01
CA TYR A 39 3.75 8.55 -21.83
C TYR A 39 3.04 7.57 -20.90
N LYS A 40 3.09 7.85 -19.59
CA LYS A 40 2.54 6.98 -18.52
C LYS A 40 1.14 6.47 -18.78
N ARG A 41 0.22 7.37 -19.17
CA ARG A 41 -1.18 7.01 -19.40
C ARG A 41 -1.36 6.04 -20.58
N MET A 42 -0.54 6.14 -21.63
CA MET A 42 -0.56 5.19 -22.75
C MET A 42 -0.17 3.81 -22.26
N PHE A 43 0.99 3.73 -21.58
CA PHE A 43 1.56 2.48 -21.12
C PHE A 43 0.59 1.70 -20.22
N LEU A 44 -0.03 2.40 -19.27
CA LEU A 44 -1.01 1.82 -18.34
C LEU A 44 -2.27 1.35 -19.07
N ASN A 45 -2.82 2.17 -19.97
CA ASN A 45 -4.03 1.81 -20.71
C ASN A 45 -3.79 0.64 -21.67
N SER A 46 -2.67 0.66 -22.41
CA SER A 46 -2.32 -0.37 -23.38
C SER A 46 -2.08 -1.74 -22.74
N LEU A 47 -1.52 -1.78 -21.53
CA LEU A 47 -1.22 -3.01 -20.81
C LEU A 47 -2.27 -3.35 -19.74
N CYS A 48 -3.33 -2.55 -19.62
CA CYS A 48 -4.34 -2.67 -18.55
C CYS A 48 -3.72 -2.74 -17.14
N LEU A 49 -2.64 -1.99 -16.91
CA LEU A 49 -1.91 -1.97 -15.64
C LEU A 49 -2.38 -0.82 -14.74
N GLY A 50 -2.30 -1.03 -13.43
CA GLY A 50 -2.47 0.02 -12.44
C GLY A 50 -1.17 0.77 -12.17
N GLU A 51 -1.26 2.05 -11.79
CA GLU A 51 -0.08 2.88 -11.47
C GLU A 51 0.82 2.28 -10.38
N TRP A 52 0.23 1.52 -9.45
CA TRP A 52 0.94 0.88 -8.35
C TRP A 52 1.98 -0.12 -8.83
N VAL A 53 1.74 -0.78 -9.97
CA VAL A 53 2.68 -1.76 -10.55
C VAL A 53 3.97 -1.07 -10.97
N ILE A 54 3.88 0.06 -11.67
CA ILE A 54 5.03 0.86 -12.08
C ILE A 54 5.82 1.33 -10.85
N LYS A 55 5.14 1.85 -9.83
CA LYS A 55 5.79 2.27 -8.57
C LYS A 55 6.53 1.12 -7.92
N LYS A 56 5.90 -0.05 -7.81
CA LYS A 56 6.50 -1.24 -7.22
C LYS A 56 7.74 -1.69 -8.00
N TRP A 57 7.72 -1.65 -9.33
CA TRP A 57 8.88 -2.00 -10.14
C TRP A 57 10.03 -1.02 -9.95
N ILE A 58 9.77 0.29 -9.95
CA ILE A 58 10.81 1.31 -9.70
C ILE A 58 11.42 1.11 -8.31
N ILE A 59 10.58 0.95 -7.29
CA ILE A 59 10.98 0.68 -5.90
C ILE A 59 11.84 -0.58 -5.78
N HIS A 60 11.60 -1.62 -6.59
CA HIS A 60 12.42 -2.84 -6.58
C HIS A 60 13.74 -2.73 -7.37
N ASN A 61 13.88 -1.74 -8.26
CA ASN A 61 15.15 -1.48 -8.94
C ASN A 61 16.10 -0.62 -8.09
N ASP A 62 15.56 0.17 -7.16
CA ASP A 62 16.32 0.79 -6.09
C ASP A 62 16.53 -0.24 -4.97
N ASP A 63 17.68 -0.91 -4.93
CA ASP A 63 18.09 -1.82 -3.85
C ASP A 63 18.14 -1.13 -2.46
N ASP A 64 17.99 0.20 -2.42
CA ASP A 64 18.07 1.06 -1.23
C ASP A 64 16.72 1.40 -0.59
N VAL A 65 15.66 0.63 -0.87
CA VAL A 65 14.39 0.84 -0.16
C VAL A 65 14.49 0.20 1.22
N PRO A 66 14.36 0.97 2.32
CA PRO A 66 14.28 0.39 3.64
C PRO A 66 13.06 -0.53 3.64
N LYS A 67 13.30 -1.85 3.71
CA LYS A 67 12.28 -2.81 4.10
C LYS A 67 11.66 -2.23 5.35
N ASN A 68 10.39 -1.83 5.25
CA ASN A 68 9.68 -1.31 6.40
C ASN A 68 9.65 -2.48 7.39
N ASN A 69 10.61 -2.51 8.31
CA ASN A 69 10.68 -3.41 9.44
C ASN A 69 9.55 -2.98 10.38
N MET A 70 8.30 -3.06 9.90
CA MET A 70 7.13 -2.93 10.75
C MET A 70 7.35 -3.97 11.83
N ASN A 71 7.50 -3.51 13.06
CA ASN A 71 7.67 -4.36 14.23
C ASN A 71 6.71 -5.55 14.10
N ASP A 72 7.29 -6.72 13.87
CA ASP A 72 6.54 -7.94 13.55
C ASP A 72 5.84 -8.48 14.80
N LYS A 73 6.25 -8.01 15.98
CA LYS A 73 5.75 -8.42 17.30
C LYS A 73 4.23 -8.20 17.46
N PRO A 74 3.66 -6.99 17.29
CA PRO A 74 2.22 -6.76 17.39
C PRO A 74 1.43 -7.56 16.36
N ARG A 75 1.94 -7.70 15.13
CA ARG A 75 1.29 -8.50 14.09
C ARG A 75 1.26 -9.99 14.42
N ARG A 76 2.33 -10.52 15.02
CA ARG A 76 2.40 -11.93 15.46
C ARG A 76 1.43 -12.21 16.60
N GLN A 77 1.27 -11.28 17.55
CA GLN A 77 0.34 -11.45 18.66
C GLN A 77 -1.12 -11.49 18.20
N VAL A 78 -1.49 -10.57 17.30
CA VAL A 78 -2.83 -10.58 16.67
C VAL A 78 -3.06 -11.85 15.86
N ARG A 79 -2.04 -12.35 15.12
CA ARG A 79 -2.14 -13.64 14.41
C ARG A 79 -2.37 -14.80 15.36
N ARG A 80 -1.62 -14.89 16.45
CA ARG A 80 -1.79 -15.93 17.48
C ARG A 80 -3.19 -15.94 18.08
N PHE A 81 -3.76 -14.75 18.33
CA PHE A 81 -5.15 -14.63 18.75
C PHE A 81 -6.10 -15.23 17.71
N PHE A 82 -6.04 -14.79 16.45
CA PHE A 82 -6.90 -15.33 15.40
C PHE A 82 -6.70 -16.82 15.13
N ASP A 83 -5.52 -17.37 15.40
CA ASP A 83 -5.24 -18.80 15.28
C ASP A 83 -5.84 -19.62 16.43
N SER A 84 -6.03 -19.03 17.61
CA SER A 84 -6.71 -19.68 18.74
C SER A 84 -8.23 -19.70 18.62
N LEU A 85 -8.82 -18.87 17.76
CA LEU A 85 -10.27 -18.82 17.59
C LEU A 85 -10.78 -20.03 16.82
N PRO A 86 -11.97 -20.56 17.15
CA PRO A 86 -12.60 -21.60 16.36
C PRO A 86 -12.93 -21.06 14.97
N LYS A 87 -12.48 -21.80 13.95
CA LYS A 87 -12.59 -21.41 12.54
C LYS A 87 -13.62 -22.31 11.87
N LEU A 88 -14.52 -21.70 11.11
CA LEU A 88 -15.51 -22.40 10.30
C LEU A 88 -15.10 -22.36 8.83
N GLU A 89 -15.28 -23.47 8.12
CA GLU A 89 -15.02 -23.53 6.68
C GLU A 89 -15.91 -22.55 5.92
N SER A 90 -15.35 -21.87 4.93
CA SER A 90 -16.11 -20.95 4.08
C SER A 90 -16.89 -21.68 2.99
N HIS A 91 -18.00 -22.29 3.38
CA HIS A 91 -18.92 -22.97 2.44
C HIS A 91 -19.37 -22.06 1.27
N TYR A 92 -19.41 -20.75 1.48
CA TYR A 92 -19.88 -19.76 0.50
C TYR A 92 -18.77 -19.09 -0.31
N CYS A 93 -17.49 -19.39 -0.07
CA CYS A 93 -16.42 -18.87 -0.90
C CYS A 93 -16.11 -19.84 -2.04
N HIS A 94 -15.86 -19.31 -3.24
CA HIS A 94 -15.43 -20.10 -4.41
C HIS A 94 -14.34 -21.11 -4.05
N LYS A 95 -14.36 -22.28 -4.71
CA LYS A 95 -13.51 -23.47 -4.48
C LYS A 95 -12.02 -23.20 -4.23
N ASP A 96 -11.48 -22.11 -4.78
CA ASP A 96 -10.06 -21.76 -4.71
C ASP A 96 -9.71 -20.79 -3.56
N SER A 97 -10.67 -20.44 -2.71
CA SER A 97 -10.49 -19.45 -1.64
C SER A 97 -10.19 -20.11 -0.28
N SER A 98 -8.98 -19.93 0.24
CA SER A 98 -8.57 -20.39 1.59
C SER A 98 -9.11 -19.54 2.74
N LYS A 99 -10.28 -18.90 2.57
CA LYS A 99 -10.88 -18.03 3.58
C LYS A 99 -11.56 -18.89 4.64
N LEU A 100 -11.47 -18.48 5.90
CA LEU A 100 -12.14 -19.11 7.03
C LEU A 100 -13.07 -18.07 7.65
N TYR A 101 -14.27 -18.49 8.04
CA TYR A 101 -15.16 -17.65 8.82
C TYR A 101 -14.86 -17.86 10.31
N LEU A 102 -15.10 -16.82 11.09
CA LEU A 102 -15.22 -16.98 12.54
C LEU A 102 -16.59 -17.57 12.83
N GLU A 103 -16.66 -18.45 13.82
CA GLU A 103 -17.95 -18.88 14.35
C GLU A 103 -18.75 -17.68 14.87
N PRO A 104 -20.09 -17.73 14.82
CA PRO A 104 -20.96 -16.62 15.25
C PRO A 104 -21.04 -16.48 16.78
N LEU A 105 -19.89 -16.52 17.46
CA LEU A 105 -19.75 -16.33 18.91
C LEU A 105 -19.88 -14.85 19.31
N TRP A 106 -19.60 -13.93 18.38
CA TRP A 106 -19.70 -12.50 18.61
C TRP A 106 -20.66 -11.85 17.61
N THR A 107 -21.54 -11.02 18.13
CA THR A 107 -22.53 -10.28 17.32
C THR A 107 -21.92 -8.98 16.74
N SER A 108 -20.80 -8.52 17.30
CA SER A 108 -20.13 -7.27 16.90
C SER A 108 -18.61 -7.37 16.94
N LYS A 109 -17.95 -6.62 16.04
CA LYS A 109 -16.49 -6.46 16.03
C LYS A 109 -15.95 -5.89 17.34
N SER A 110 -16.73 -5.05 18.03
CA SER A 110 -16.31 -4.49 19.33
C SER A 110 -16.20 -5.57 20.41
N GLN A 111 -17.09 -6.56 20.38
CA GLN A 111 -17.08 -7.66 21.33
C GLN A 111 -15.86 -8.56 21.12
N LEU A 112 -15.52 -8.85 19.86
CA LEU A 112 -14.29 -9.55 19.49
C LEU A 112 -13.04 -8.79 19.94
N TYR A 113 -13.03 -7.45 19.78
CA TYR A 113 -11.92 -6.62 20.22
C TYR A 113 -11.75 -6.62 21.74
N ASN A 114 -12.85 -6.61 22.50
CA ASN A 114 -12.79 -6.70 23.96
C ASN A 114 -12.19 -8.03 24.42
N ALA A 115 -12.62 -9.16 23.81
CA ALA A 115 -12.01 -10.47 24.11
C ALA A 115 -10.50 -10.49 23.81
N TYR A 116 -10.06 -9.92 22.69
CA TYR A 116 -8.63 -9.76 22.40
C TYR A 116 -7.91 -8.93 23.47
N LYS A 117 -8.54 -7.83 23.91
CA LYS A 117 -7.95 -6.94 24.92
C LYS A 117 -7.81 -7.64 26.27
N ASP A 118 -8.83 -8.39 26.68
CA ASP A 118 -8.90 -9.02 28.00
C ASP A 118 -7.96 -10.23 28.11
N ASP A 119 -7.92 -11.08 27.07
CA ASP A 119 -7.19 -12.36 27.11
C ASP A 119 -5.77 -12.28 26.54
N PHE A 120 -5.50 -11.36 25.61
CA PHE A 120 -4.25 -11.35 24.83
C PHE A 120 -3.43 -10.06 24.95
N CYS A 121 -3.98 -8.95 25.46
CA CYS A 121 -3.18 -7.73 25.64
C CYS A 121 -2.29 -7.88 26.89
N PRO A 122 -0.97 -7.65 26.80
CA PRO A 122 -0.15 -7.52 28.00
C PRO A 122 -0.68 -6.29 28.73
N ARG A 123 -1.20 -6.46 29.95
CA ARG A 123 -1.36 -5.32 30.84
C ARG A 123 0.05 -4.78 31.05
N GLU A 124 0.31 -3.55 30.62
CA GLU A 124 1.44 -2.80 31.16
C GLU A 124 1.23 -2.81 32.67
N LYS A 125 2.01 -3.63 33.37
CA LYS A 125 2.10 -3.53 34.81
C LYS A 125 2.95 -2.29 35.04
N ASP A 126 2.29 -1.17 35.22
CA ASP A 126 2.89 -0.03 35.90
C ASP A 126 3.16 -0.50 37.33
N GLU A 127 4.36 -1.02 37.59
CA GLU A 127 4.84 -1.16 38.97
C GLU A 127 5.23 0.23 39.50
N PRO A 128 4.89 0.52 40.77
CA PRO A 128 4.94 1.86 41.37
C PRO A 128 6.35 2.42 41.57
#